data_AF-A0AAV7JKR0-F1
#
_entry.id   AF-A0AAV7JKR0-F1
#
_cell.length_a   1.000
_cell.length_b   1.000
_cell.length_c   1.000
_cell.angle_alpha   90.00
_cell.angle_beta   90.00
_cell.angle_gamma   90.00
#
_symmetry.space_group_name_H-M   'P 1'
#
loop_
_entity.id
_entity.type
_entity.pdbx_description
1 polymer ?
#
loop_
_entity_poly.entity_id
_entity_poly.type
_entity_poly.pdbx_seq_one_letter_code
_entity_poly.pdbx_strand_id
1 'polypeptide(L)'
;MLRKRKKSEGEYREESERKQAELFWLKEQEAQQHTWDQQAELDYQDLAHKQQGRVEDSSYPELFDYKKTSNYNVTYMGVMMGLNFQPITETGKSDFVEQIDLAQRQGRIPWVANVEDARTLTISRHEVKITDTHKLQVYHRHTLHKIVGIIYFEDAFGKYMLSLQMRTDNPICFDFFIYGVNNESDGKNICLTLAQAFETIQKKLRC
;
A
#
# COMPACT_ATOMS: atom_id res chain seq x y z
N MET A 1 50.34 25.85 -18.98
CA MET A 1 49.36 25.81 -20.10
C MET A 1 48.86 24.38 -20.28
N LEU A 2 47.61 24.06 -19.91
CA LEU A 2 47.03 22.73 -20.14
C LEU A 2 46.56 22.62 -21.60
N ARG A 3 47.13 21.70 -22.37
CA ARG A 3 46.65 21.35 -23.72
C ARG A 3 45.38 20.48 -23.60
N LYS A 4 44.23 21.04 -23.96
CA LYS A 4 43.00 20.24 -24.17
C LYS A 4 43.16 19.39 -25.43
N ARG A 5 43.11 18.07 -25.30
CA ARG A 5 43.02 17.11 -26.42
C ARG A 5 41.70 17.36 -27.16
N LYS A 6 41.74 17.60 -28.47
CA LYS A 6 40.56 17.60 -29.35
C LYS A 6 40.14 16.14 -29.57
N LYS A 7 38.86 15.82 -29.30
CA LYS A 7 38.27 14.52 -29.63
C LYS A 7 38.27 14.31 -31.15
N SER A 8 38.46 13.07 -31.58
CA SER A 8 38.43 12.68 -32.99
C SER A 8 36.99 12.54 -33.50
N GLU A 9 36.76 12.68 -34.80
CA GLU A 9 35.41 12.56 -35.41
C GLU A 9 34.73 11.21 -35.12
N GLY A 10 35.52 10.13 -34.96
CA GLY A 10 35.01 8.82 -34.55
C GLY A 10 34.46 8.81 -33.13
N GLU A 11 35.11 9.50 -32.19
CA GLU A 11 34.64 9.62 -30.80
C GLU A 11 33.37 10.48 -30.70
N TYR A 12 33.21 11.48 -31.57
CA TYR A 12 31.97 12.28 -31.63
C TYR A 12 30.79 11.45 -32.15
N ARG A 13 31.02 10.59 -33.13
CA ARG A 13 29.98 9.70 -33.68
C ARG A 13 29.53 8.65 -32.67
N GLU A 14 30.47 8.02 -31.98
CA GLU A 14 30.17 7.01 -30.96
C GLU A 14 29.45 7.62 -29.75
N GLU A 15 29.82 8.83 -29.34
CA GLU A 15 29.13 9.56 -28.26
C GLU A 15 27.71 9.99 -28.67
N SER A 16 27.50 10.33 -29.95
CA SER A 16 26.16 10.64 -30.49
C SER A 16 25.25 9.41 -30.53
N GLU A 17 25.79 8.27 -30.96
CA GLU A 17 25.05 7.00 -31.02
C GLU A 17 24.66 6.51 -29.60
N ARG A 18 25.56 6.65 -28.62
CA ARG A 18 25.25 6.35 -27.21
C ARG A 18 24.16 7.25 -26.64
N LYS A 19 24.22 8.56 -26.91
CA LYS A 19 23.17 9.51 -26.47
C LYS A 19 21.82 9.23 -27.10
N GLN A 20 21.80 8.80 -28.37
CA GLN A 20 20.56 8.39 -29.04
C GLN A 20 19.98 7.10 -28.46
N ALA A 21 20.82 6.12 -28.14
CA ALA A 21 20.38 4.89 -27.48
C ALA A 21 19.80 5.16 -26.08
N GLU A 22 20.42 6.04 -25.30
CA GLU A 22 19.95 6.44 -23.97
C GLU A 22 18.60 7.19 -24.04
N LEU A 23 18.43 8.09 -25.02
CA LEU A 23 17.16 8.77 -25.30
C LEU A 23 16.05 7.81 -25.76
N PHE A 24 16.39 6.80 -26.54
CA PHE A 24 15.44 5.77 -26.98
C PHE A 24 14.96 4.94 -25.78
N TRP A 25 15.89 4.52 -24.93
CA TRP A 25 15.59 3.73 -23.73
C TRP A 25 14.73 4.52 -22.73
N LEU A 26 15.01 5.82 -22.56
CA LEU A 26 14.20 6.71 -21.71
C LEU A 26 12.77 6.88 -22.26
N LYS A 27 12.61 7.07 -23.57
CA LYS A 27 11.29 7.15 -24.21
C LYS A 27 10.51 5.84 -24.12
N GLU A 28 11.20 4.71 -24.17
CA GLU A 28 10.60 3.39 -24.00
C GLU A 28 10.10 3.20 -22.55
N GLN A 29 10.85 3.68 -21.55
CA GLN A 29 10.37 3.72 -20.16
C GLN A 29 9.18 4.67 -19.97
N GLU A 30 9.21 5.88 -20.57
CA GLU A 30 8.09 6.82 -20.51
C GLU A 30 6.84 6.27 -21.19
N ALA A 31 7.00 5.60 -22.34
CA ALA A 31 5.89 4.98 -23.07
C ALA A 31 5.30 3.79 -22.30
N GLN A 32 6.14 2.98 -21.64
CA GLN A 32 5.69 1.95 -20.72
C GLN A 32 4.94 2.58 -19.55
N GLN A 33 5.51 3.56 -18.85
CA GLN A 33 4.85 4.26 -17.74
C GLN A 33 3.46 4.80 -18.13
N HIS A 34 3.34 5.44 -19.31
CA HIS A 34 2.07 5.96 -19.82
C HIS A 34 1.05 4.88 -20.21
N THR A 35 1.50 3.74 -20.76
CA THR A 35 0.60 2.61 -21.04
C THR A 35 0.15 1.91 -19.76
N TRP A 36 1.03 1.85 -18.75
CA TRP A 36 0.70 1.34 -17.41
C TRP A 36 -0.30 2.24 -16.67
N ASP A 37 -0.20 3.56 -16.80
CA ASP A 37 -1.17 4.50 -16.19
C ASP A 37 -2.57 4.34 -16.83
N GLN A 38 -2.65 4.19 -18.16
CA GLN A 38 -3.91 3.96 -18.86
C GLN A 38 -4.51 2.58 -18.54
N GLN A 39 -3.68 1.54 -18.50
CA GLN A 39 -4.13 0.19 -18.17
C GLN A 39 -4.57 0.10 -16.71
N ALA A 40 -3.85 0.73 -15.78
CA ALA A 40 -4.24 0.79 -14.37
C ALA A 40 -5.56 1.54 -14.19
N GLU A 41 -5.80 2.62 -14.94
CA GLU A 41 -7.06 3.36 -14.89
C GLU A 41 -8.22 2.55 -15.47
N LEU A 42 -8.00 1.80 -16.54
CA LEU A 42 -8.96 0.82 -17.08
C LEU A 42 -9.23 -0.33 -16.09
N ASP A 43 -8.20 -0.87 -15.46
CA ASP A 43 -8.32 -1.95 -14.46
C ASP A 43 -9.08 -1.46 -13.22
N TYR A 44 -8.84 -0.21 -12.78
CA TYR A 44 -9.61 0.43 -11.70
C TYR A 44 -11.09 0.61 -12.09
N GLN A 45 -11.38 1.00 -13.33
CA GLN A 45 -12.75 1.14 -13.83
C GLN A 45 -13.45 -0.23 -13.96
N ASP A 46 -12.76 -1.25 -14.45
CA ASP A 46 -13.28 -2.62 -14.55
C ASP A 46 -13.52 -3.26 -13.18
N LEU A 47 -12.63 -3.02 -12.21
CA LEU A 47 -12.85 -3.43 -10.81
C LEU A 47 -14.06 -2.72 -10.20
N ALA A 48 -14.23 -1.42 -10.46
CA ALA A 48 -15.39 -0.66 -10.01
C ALA A 48 -16.70 -1.16 -10.64
N HIS A 49 -16.68 -1.52 -11.93
CA HIS A 49 -17.83 -2.06 -12.65
C HIS A 49 -18.17 -3.50 -12.21
N LYS A 50 -17.17 -4.35 -11.93
CA LYS A 50 -17.39 -5.69 -11.36
C LYS A 50 -18.00 -5.64 -9.96
N GLN A 51 -17.71 -4.60 -9.16
CA GLN A 51 -18.33 -4.40 -7.85
C GLN A 51 -19.77 -3.87 -7.93
N GLN A 52 -20.16 -3.18 -9.01
CA GLN A 52 -21.53 -2.69 -9.21
C GLN A 52 -22.56 -3.79 -9.49
N GLY A 53 -22.15 -5.03 -9.74
CA GLY A 53 -23.03 -6.18 -9.96
C GLY A 53 -23.31 -7.04 -8.72
N ARG A 54 -22.73 -6.74 -7.55
CA ARG A 54 -22.84 -7.56 -6.34
C ARG A 54 -23.56 -6.82 -5.22
N VAL A 55 -24.85 -6.56 -5.42
CA VAL A 55 -25.75 -6.17 -4.31
C VAL A 55 -26.12 -7.46 -3.57
N GLU A 56 -25.20 -7.92 -2.70
CA GLU A 56 -25.54 -8.87 -1.65
C GLU A 56 -26.08 -8.06 -0.45
N ASP A 57 -27.18 -8.53 0.14
CA ASP A 57 -27.90 -7.90 1.26
C ASP A 57 -26.97 -7.26 2.30
N SER A 58 -27.19 -5.96 2.55
CA SER A 58 -26.47 -5.16 3.55
C SER A 58 -26.89 -5.55 4.97
N SER A 59 -26.42 -6.70 5.46
CA SER A 59 -26.55 -7.08 6.88
C SER A 59 -25.37 -6.60 7.74
N TYR A 60 -24.37 -5.95 7.13
CA TYR A 60 -23.23 -5.41 7.85
C TYR A 60 -23.60 -4.14 8.62
N PRO A 61 -23.17 -4.00 9.89
CA PRO A 61 -23.41 -2.78 10.65
C PRO A 61 -22.75 -1.57 9.99
N GLU A 62 -23.37 -0.41 10.13
CA GLU A 62 -22.76 0.87 9.75
C GLU A 62 -21.67 1.21 10.77
N LEU A 63 -20.41 0.97 10.40
CA LEU A 63 -19.23 1.09 11.27
C LEU A 63 -18.47 2.40 11.05
N PHE A 64 -18.68 3.04 9.90
CA PHE A 64 -18.06 4.32 9.55
C PHE A 64 -19.09 5.45 9.52
N ASP A 65 -18.86 6.46 10.36
CA ASP A 65 -19.58 7.74 10.33
C ASP A 65 -18.59 8.82 9.88
N TYR A 66 -18.92 9.50 8.78
CA TYR A 66 -18.08 10.54 8.17
C TYR A 66 -17.70 11.68 9.13
N LYS A 67 -18.47 11.91 10.20
CA LYS A 67 -18.20 12.93 11.23
C LYS A 67 -17.48 12.39 12.45
N LYS A 68 -17.37 11.07 12.61
CA LYS A 68 -16.74 10.42 13.75
C LYS A 68 -15.44 9.73 13.33
N THR A 69 -14.81 9.13 14.33
CA THR A 69 -13.62 8.31 14.16
C THR A 69 -13.82 6.96 14.83
N SER A 70 -13.40 5.89 14.18
CA SER A 70 -13.39 4.55 14.75
C SER A 70 -12.00 4.25 15.30
N ASN A 71 -11.91 3.64 16.48
CA ASN A 71 -10.64 3.40 17.17
C ASN A 71 -10.48 1.92 17.49
N TYR A 72 -9.31 1.37 17.19
CA TYR A 72 -9.00 -0.04 17.37
C TYR A 72 -7.66 -0.18 18.08
N ASN A 73 -7.58 -1.14 19.01
CA ASN A 73 -6.32 -1.48 19.66
C ASN A 73 -5.59 -2.49 18.79
N VAL A 74 -4.36 -2.17 18.42
CA VAL A 74 -3.50 -3.00 17.56
C VAL A 74 -2.10 -3.03 18.14
N THR A 75 -1.27 -3.98 17.72
CA THR A 75 0.17 -3.95 18.01
C THR A 75 0.93 -3.66 16.74
N TYR A 76 1.86 -2.70 16.76
CA TYR A 76 2.71 -2.45 15.61
C TYR A 76 3.76 -3.57 15.49
N MET A 77 3.84 -4.21 14.34
CA MET A 77 4.79 -5.32 14.11
C MET A 77 5.97 -4.86 13.26
N GLY A 78 5.78 -3.89 12.38
CA GLY A 78 6.86 -3.34 11.58
C GLY A 78 6.39 -2.86 10.22
N VAL A 79 7.35 -2.65 9.33
CA VAL A 79 7.12 -2.20 7.97
C VAL A 79 8.00 -2.95 6.99
N MET A 80 7.44 -3.34 5.85
CA MET A 80 8.21 -3.83 4.70
C MET A 80 8.10 -2.80 3.59
N MET A 81 9.23 -2.22 3.18
CA MET A 81 9.25 -1.12 2.23
C MET A 81 9.68 -1.57 0.84
N GLY A 82 9.19 -0.87 -0.19
CA GLY A 82 9.68 -1.00 -1.56
C GLY A 82 9.38 -2.34 -2.23
N LEU A 83 8.33 -3.05 -1.82
CA LEU A 83 7.99 -4.36 -2.38
C LEU A 83 7.24 -4.19 -3.71
N ASN A 84 7.67 -4.93 -4.74
CA ASN A 84 7.10 -4.89 -6.08
C ASN A 84 6.29 -6.16 -6.37
N PHE A 85 5.09 -6.24 -5.83
CA PHE A 85 4.07 -7.21 -6.21
C PHE A 85 2.68 -6.66 -5.93
N GLN A 86 1.68 -7.17 -6.67
CA GLN A 86 0.27 -6.81 -6.46
C GLN A 86 -0.40 -7.84 -5.53
N PRO A 87 -0.62 -7.52 -4.25
CA PRO A 87 -1.17 -8.47 -3.27
C PRO A 87 -2.70 -8.67 -3.38
N ILE A 88 -3.36 -8.03 -4.35
CA ILE A 88 -4.83 -7.93 -4.42
C ILE A 88 -5.44 -9.17 -5.12
N THR A 89 -4.64 -9.94 -5.86
CA THR A 89 -5.05 -11.25 -6.38
C THR A 89 -4.95 -12.32 -5.30
N GLU A 90 -5.71 -13.42 -5.41
CA GLU A 90 -5.59 -14.54 -4.46
C GLU A 90 -4.17 -15.12 -4.41
N THR A 91 -3.50 -15.19 -5.56
CA THR A 91 -2.08 -15.56 -5.65
C THR A 91 -1.20 -14.54 -4.92
N GLY A 92 -1.46 -13.25 -5.12
CA GLY A 92 -0.72 -12.16 -4.47
C GLY A 92 -0.89 -12.13 -2.94
N LYS A 93 -2.02 -12.62 -2.40
CA LYS A 93 -2.20 -12.78 -0.94
C LYS A 93 -1.33 -13.91 -0.40
N SER A 94 -1.24 -15.04 -1.10
CA SER A 94 -0.36 -16.14 -0.70
C SER A 94 1.10 -15.70 -0.71
N ASP A 95 1.53 -15.03 -1.79
CA ASP A 95 2.88 -14.48 -1.92
C ASP A 95 3.16 -13.45 -0.82
N PHE A 96 2.18 -12.60 -0.47
CA PHE A 96 2.30 -11.63 0.61
C PHE A 96 2.56 -12.32 1.96
N VAL A 97 1.80 -13.36 2.30
CA VAL A 97 1.99 -14.11 3.55
C VAL A 97 3.36 -14.78 3.58
N GLU A 98 3.80 -15.37 2.46
CA GLU A 98 5.15 -15.95 2.37
C GLU A 98 6.25 -14.89 2.59
N GLN A 99 6.08 -13.67 2.08
CA GLN A 99 7.02 -12.57 2.31
C GLN A 99 7.05 -12.13 3.78
N ILE A 100 5.91 -12.14 4.47
CA ILE A 100 5.83 -11.89 5.91
C ILE A 100 6.60 -12.97 6.67
N ASP A 101 6.36 -14.24 6.37
CA ASP A 101 7.05 -15.37 7.01
C ASP A 101 8.56 -15.27 6.79
N LEU A 102 9.00 -14.94 5.58
CA LEU A 102 10.41 -14.72 5.27
C LEU A 102 11.00 -13.55 6.06
N ALA A 103 10.28 -12.42 6.14
CA ALA A 103 10.69 -11.27 6.92
C ALA A 103 10.79 -11.59 8.42
N GLN A 104 9.91 -12.45 8.93
CA GLN A 104 9.96 -12.92 10.31
C GLN A 104 11.14 -13.86 10.57
N ARG A 105 11.41 -14.81 9.66
CA ARG A 105 12.61 -15.68 9.73
C ARG A 105 13.91 -14.88 9.72
N GLN A 106 13.93 -13.76 9.00
CA GLN A 106 15.07 -12.84 8.93
C GLN A 106 15.15 -11.86 10.10
N GLY A 107 14.18 -11.86 11.01
CA GLY A 107 14.13 -10.94 12.16
C GLY A 107 13.80 -9.50 11.80
N ARG A 108 13.29 -9.22 10.58
CA ARG A 108 12.84 -7.89 10.16
C ARG A 108 11.46 -7.54 10.73
N ILE A 109 10.63 -8.56 10.92
CA ILE A 109 9.33 -8.49 11.59
C ILE A 109 9.38 -9.46 12.78
N PRO A 110 8.91 -9.10 13.97
CA PRO A 110 8.89 -10.02 15.10
C PRO A 110 7.81 -11.09 14.90
N TRP A 111 8.10 -12.29 15.39
CA TRP A 111 7.10 -13.38 15.47
C TRP A 111 6.04 -13.13 16.55
N VAL A 112 6.38 -12.35 17.57
CA VAL A 112 5.54 -12.08 18.73
C VAL A 112 5.44 -10.59 18.93
N ALA A 113 4.20 -10.10 19.05
CA ALA A 113 3.87 -8.75 19.43
C ALA A 113 4.53 -8.37 20.76
N ASN A 114 5.28 -7.26 20.80
CA ASN A 114 5.77 -6.70 22.06
C ASN A 114 4.68 -5.82 22.69
N VAL A 115 4.56 -5.87 24.02
CA VAL A 115 3.59 -5.05 24.75
C VAL A 115 3.87 -3.56 24.57
N GLU A 116 5.13 -3.17 24.48
CA GLU A 116 5.56 -1.79 24.24
C GLU A 116 5.15 -1.26 22.85
N ASP A 117 4.82 -2.16 21.93
CA ASP A 117 4.35 -1.84 20.58
C ASP A 117 2.82 -1.76 20.50
N ALA A 118 2.11 -1.78 21.62
CA ALA A 118 0.67 -1.52 21.66
C ALA A 118 0.36 -0.10 21.17
N ARG A 119 -0.55 0.00 20.20
CA ARG A 119 -0.94 1.26 19.54
C ARG A 119 -2.46 1.36 19.45
N THR A 120 -2.93 2.57 19.19
CA THR A 120 -4.30 2.82 18.76
C THR A 120 -4.33 3.21 17.29
N LEU A 121 -5.08 2.45 16.49
CA LEU A 121 -5.40 2.73 15.09
C LEU A 121 -6.73 3.49 15.03
N THR A 122 -6.68 4.73 14.56
CA THR A 122 -7.86 5.59 14.41
C THR A 122 -8.17 5.77 12.92
N ILE A 123 -9.35 5.33 12.48
CA ILE A 123 -9.87 5.59 11.13
C ILE A 123 -10.75 6.83 11.18
N SER A 124 -10.51 7.76 10.25
CA SER A 124 -11.30 8.98 10.06
C SER A 124 -11.56 9.22 8.57
N ARG A 125 -12.35 10.24 8.23
CA ARG A 125 -12.58 10.65 6.83
C ARG A 125 -11.34 11.13 6.07
N HIS A 126 -10.22 11.39 6.75
CA HIS A 126 -9.02 11.99 6.15
C HIS A 126 -7.84 11.03 6.10
N GLU A 127 -7.69 10.24 7.16
CA GLU A 127 -6.51 9.42 7.40
C GLU A 127 -6.83 8.23 8.30
N VAL A 128 -5.96 7.22 8.22
CA VAL A 128 -5.71 6.26 9.29
C VAL A 128 -4.52 6.78 10.10
N LYS A 129 -4.73 7.04 11.38
CA LYS A 129 -3.72 7.58 12.28
C LYS A 129 -3.34 6.53 13.31
N ILE A 130 -2.04 6.36 13.54
CA ILE A 130 -1.50 5.45 14.55
C ILE A 130 -0.90 6.26 15.69
N THR A 131 -1.37 6.01 16.90
CA THR A 131 -0.87 6.64 18.13
C THR A 131 -0.43 5.62 19.16
N ASP A 132 0.24 6.07 20.21
CA ASP A 132 0.28 5.30 21.46
C ASP A 132 -1.14 5.04 22.00
N THR A 133 -1.23 4.16 23.00
CA THR A 133 -2.49 3.77 23.65
C THR A 133 -3.20 4.94 24.34
N HIS A 134 -2.46 5.96 24.76
CA HIS A 134 -3.00 7.18 25.38
C HIS A 134 -3.36 8.28 24.36
N LYS A 135 -3.09 8.06 23.07
CA LYS A 135 -3.33 9.02 21.98
C LYS A 135 -2.58 10.35 22.13
N LEU A 136 -1.45 10.34 22.83
CA LEU A 136 -0.60 11.50 23.09
C LEU A 136 0.48 11.64 22.02
N GLN A 137 1.05 10.52 21.56
CA GLN A 137 2.12 10.49 20.57
C GLN A 137 1.62 9.88 19.26
N VAL A 138 1.86 10.57 18.14
CA VAL A 138 1.55 10.07 16.80
C VAL A 138 2.79 9.40 16.22
N TYR A 139 2.63 8.15 15.75
CA TYR A 139 3.68 7.39 15.08
C TYR A 139 3.56 7.46 13.56
N HIS A 140 2.34 7.26 13.06
CA HIS A 140 2.08 7.25 11.62
C HIS A 140 0.79 7.98 11.27
N ARG A 141 0.79 8.60 10.09
CA ARG A 141 -0.38 9.21 9.45
C ARG A 141 -0.47 8.68 8.02
N HIS A 142 -1.44 7.82 7.78
CA HIS A 142 -1.71 7.21 6.48
C HIS A 142 -2.90 7.91 5.86
N THR A 143 -2.65 8.88 4.99
CA THR A 143 -3.72 9.59 4.28
C THR A 143 -4.49 8.63 3.38
N LEU A 144 -5.83 8.70 3.39
CA LEU A 144 -6.65 7.70 2.70
C LEU A 144 -6.33 7.57 1.20
N HIS A 145 -6.03 8.67 0.51
CA HIS A 145 -5.69 8.65 -0.93
C HIS A 145 -4.39 7.90 -1.27
N LYS A 146 -3.52 7.61 -0.29
CA LYS A 146 -2.29 6.82 -0.46
C LYS A 146 -2.48 5.35 -0.09
N ILE A 147 -3.57 5.00 0.59
CA ILE A 147 -3.86 3.61 0.95
C ILE A 147 -4.36 2.92 -0.32
N VAL A 148 -3.63 1.91 -0.78
CA VAL A 148 -3.98 1.12 -1.97
C VAL A 148 -4.90 -0.02 -1.58
N GLY A 149 -4.65 -0.63 -0.42
CA GLY A 149 -5.39 -1.78 0.05
C GLY A 149 -5.15 -2.08 1.52
N ILE A 150 -6.01 -2.93 2.05
CA ILE A 150 -5.89 -3.51 3.37
C ILE A 150 -5.99 -5.02 3.25
N ILE A 151 -5.07 -5.72 3.92
CA ILE A 151 -5.01 -7.18 3.90
C ILE A 151 -5.14 -7.65 5.34
N TYR A 152 -6.16 -8.44 5.59
CA TYR A 152 -6.37 -9.13 6.86
C TYR A 152 -6.15 -10.62 6.63
N PHE A 153 -5.31 -11.25 7.46
CA PHE A 153 -4.97 -12.65 7.36
C PHE A 153 -4.59 -13.22 8.73
N GLU A 154 -4.60 -14.54 8.83
CA GLU A 154 -4.09 -15.27 9.98
C GLU A 154 -2.69 -15.79 9.63
N ASP A 155 -1.71 -15.59 10.51
CA ASP A 155 -0.34 -16.09 10.29
C ASP A 155 -0.25 -17.61 10.54
N ALA A 156 0.92 -18.19 10.27
CA ALA A 156 1.16 -19.62 10.46
C ALA A 156 0.98 -20.12 11.91
N PHE A 157 0.88 -19.21 12.89
CA PHE A 157 0.70 -19.51 14.32
C PHE A 157 -0.71 -19.21 14.82
N GLY A 158 -1.64 -18.88 13.92
CA GLY A 158 -3.02 -18.59 14.27
C GLY A 158 -3.25 -17.17 14.78
N LYS A 159 -2.33 -16.23 14.53
CA LYS A 159 -2.45 -14.84 14.97
C LYS A 159 -3.06 -13.99 13.88
N TYR A 160 -3.98 -13.13 14.28
CA TYR A 160 -4.64 -12.19 13.39
C TYR A 160 -3.73 -11.01 13.06
N MET A 161 -3.47 -10.82 11.77
CA MET A 161 -2.56 -9.82 11.25
C MET A 161 -3.29 -8.92 10.26
N LEU A 162 -2.89 -7.66 10.25
CA LEU A 162 -3.41 -6.62 9.38
C LEU A 162 -2.24 -5.92 8.70
N SER A 163 -2.33 -5.76 7.38
CA SER A 163 -1.38 -5.01 6.59
C SER A 163 -2.08 -3.84 5.88
N LEU A 164 -1.56 -2.64 6.06
CA LEU A 164 -1.92 -1.48 5.26
C LEU A 164 -0.90 -1.33 4.13
N GLN A 165 -1.39 -1.49 2.90
CA GLN A 165 -0.62 -1.28 1.68
C GLN A 165 -0.67 0.20 1.30
N MET A 166 0.49 0.83 1.27
CA MET A 166 0.66 2.25 0.96
C MET A 166 1.36 2.40 -0.39
N ARG A 167 0.86 3.34 -1.20
CA ARG A 167 1.53 3.78 -2.42
C ARG A 167 2.80 4.54 -2.06
N THR A 168 3.91 4.17 -2.69
CA THR A 168 5.19 4.91 -2.59
C THR A 168 5.32 5.91 -3.73
N ASP A 169 6.37 6.73 -3.71
CA ASP A 169 6.68 7.63 -4.83
C ASP A 169 7.06 6.84 -6.11
N ASN A 170 7.47 5.58 -5.96
CA ASN A 170 7.67 4.67 -7.06
C ASN A 170 6.36 3.89 -7.34
N PRO A 171 5.72 4.06 -8.51
CA PRO A 171 4.40 3.50 -8.79
C PRO A 171 4.35 1.97 -8.80
N ILE A 172 5.49 1.29 -9.02
CA ILE A 172 5.58 -0.17 -8.99
C ILE A 172 5.90 -0.74 -7.59
N CYS A 173 6.15 0.12 -6.60
CA CYS A 173 6.54 -0.30 -5.26
C CYS A 173 5.51 0.13 -4.22
N PHE A 174 5.31 -0.75 -3.24
CA PHE A 174 4.40 -0.53 -2.12
C PHE A 174 5.12 -0.73 -0.80
N ASP A 175 4.70 0.07 0.18
CA ASP A 175 5.08 -0.12 1.58
C ASP A 175 3.95 -0.81 2.32
N PHE A 176 4.30 -1.76 3.16
CA PHE A 176 3.36 -2.57 3.92
C PHE A 176 3.58 -2.35 5.40
N PHE A 177 2.64 -1.67 6.04
CA PHE A 177 2.65 -1.47 7.48
C PHE A 177 1.87 -2.60 8.15
N ILE A 178 2.54 -3.34 9.02
CA ILE A 178 2.02 -4.59 9.58
C ILE A 178 1.65 -4.36 11.04
N TYR A 179 0.46 -4.82 11.39
CA TYR A 179 -0.10 -4.73 12.73
C TYR A 179 -0.66 -6.09 13.16
N GLY A 180 -0.42 -6.46 14.41
CA GLY A 180 -1.13 -7.55 15.07
C GLY A 180 -2.49 -7.07 15.57
N VAL A 181 -3.50 -7.91 15.44
CA VAL A 181 -4.87 -7.67 15.89
C VAL A 181 -5.23 -8.67 16.98
N ASN A 182 -5.96 -8.22 18.00
CA ASN A 182 -6.24 -9.03 19.18
C ASN A 182 -7.27 -10.15 18.93
N ASN A 183 -8.18 -9.94 17.99
CA ASN A 183 -9.26 -10.88 17.68
C ASN A 183 -9.72 -10.71 16.22
N GLU A 184 -10.37 -11.76 15.71
CA GLU A 184 -10.88 -11.80 14.33
C GLU A 184 -11.90 -10.69 14.05
N SER A 185 -12.77 -10.40 15.03
CA SER A 185 -13.82 -9.39 14.88
C SER A 185 -13.24 -8.01 14.62
N ASP A 186 -12.22 -7.59 15.37
CA ASP A 186 -11.55 -6.32 15.19
C ASP A 186 -10.88 -6.24 13.81
N GLY A 187 -10.24 -7.33 13.37
CA GLY A 187 -9.61 -7.39 12.05
C GLY A 187 -10.62 -7.17 10.92
N LYS A 188 -11.75 -7.88 10.98
CA LYS A 188 -12.86 -7.71 10.03
C LYS A 188 -13.48 -6.31 10.11
N ASN A 189 -13.72 -5.80 11.32
CA ASN A 189 -14.32 -4.48 11.53
C ASN A 189 -13.43 -3.35 11.00
N ILE A 190 -12.11 -3.44 11.16
CA ILE A 190 -11.16 -2.47 10.59
C ILE A 190 -11.28 -2.46 9.06
N CYS A 191 -11.24 -3.64 8.42
CA CYS A 191 -11.40 -3.77 6.97
C CYS A 191 -12.72 -3.19 6.47
N LEU A 192 -13.84 -3.53 7.13
CA LEU A 192 -15.17 -3.02 6.79
C LEU A 192 -15.28 -1.51 6.98
N THR A 193 -14.73 -0.97 8.07
CA THR A 193 -14.72 0.48 8.34
C THR A 193 -13.97 1.23 7.25
N LEU A 194 -12.81 0.72 6.82
CA LEU A 194 -12.05 1.33 5.74
C LEU A 194 -12.76 1.23 4.38
N ALA A 195 -13.38 0.08 4.07
CA ALA A 195 -14.19 -0.08 2.87
C ALA A 195 -15.34 0.95 2.84
N GLN A 196 -16.11 1.06 3.93
CA GLN A 196 -17.18 2.06 4.06
C GLN A 196 -16.66 3.50 3.96
N ALA A 197 -15.47 3.78 4.49
CA ALA A 197 -14.83 5.09 4.36
C ALA A 197 -14.51 5.44 2.90
N PHE A 198 -13.89 4.51 2.15
CA PHE A 198 -13.61 4.70 0.73
C PHE A 198 -14.86 4.89 -0.09
N GLU A 199 -15.87 4.04 0.09
CA GLU A 199 -17.16 4.17 -0.60
C GLU A 199 -17.82 5.52 -0.33
N THR A 200 -17.83 5.96 0.93
CA THR A 200 -18.44 7.24 1.33
C THR A 200 -17.73 8.42 0.68
N ILE A 201 -16.39 8.40 0.62
CA ILE A 201 -15.60 9.46 0.00
C ILE A 201 -15.81 9.46 -1.51
N GLN A 202 -15.78 8.30 -2.16
CA GLN A 202 -16.03 8.18 -3.59
C GLN A 202 -17.43 8.67 -3.98
N LYS A 203 -18.47 8.31 -3.21
CA LYS A 203 -19.84 8.80 -3.42
C LYS A 203 -19.90 10.33 -3.38
N LYS A 204 -19.16 10.98 -2.46
CA LYS A 204 -19.12 12.45 -2.35
C LYS A 204 -18.30 13.15 -3.44
N LEU A 205 -17.29 12.49 -4.02
CA LEU A 205 -16.48 13.05 -5.10
C LEU A 205 -17.17 13.02 -6.46
N ARG A 206 -18.19 12.17 -6.62
CA ARG A 206 -19.00 12.05 -7.86
C ARG A 206 -20.17 13.04 -7.92
N CYS A 207 -20.28 13.96 -6.97
CA CYS A 207 -21.28 15.02 -6.90
C CYS A 207 -20.67 16.36 -7.29
#